data_AF-A0A918QZ79-F1
#
_entry.id   AF-A0A918QZ79-F1
#
_cell.length_a   1.000
_cell.length_b   1.000
_cell.length_c   1.000
_cell.angle_alpha   90.00
_cell.angle_beta   90.00
_cell.angle_gamma   90.00
#
_symmetry.space_group_name_H-M   'P 1'
#
loop_
_entity.id
_entity.type
_entity.pdbx_description
1 polymer ?
#
loop_
_entity_poly.entity_id
_entity_poly.type
_entity_poly.pdbx_seq_one_letter_code
_entity_poly.pdbx_strand_id
1 'polypeptide(L)'
;MLPLFGTSCGILLMFAVSEGHRMTSAWPSRKVLDWLAGSGWSPGRDIGRAAEELIRVRVKDSERQGASLVPVEAAVRIVHSYGMLRLNQPHTPGCAWVMKPTIGYDGDAAAIKELGNGLGVELFPVGYEASEYGIVLVDERGRFFLLHHTGGYFLGENDFDAFDRFIRGGLAPDAEDYFV
;
A
#
# COMPACT_ATOMS: atom_id res chain seq x y z
N MET A 1 -25.04 -26.22 -5.72
CA MET A 1 -24.15 -25.41 -6.57
C MET A 1 -23.50 -24.38 -5.66
N LEU A 2 -22.39 -24.75 -5.03
CA LEU A 2 -21.64 -23.89 -4.11
C LEU A 2 -20.59 -23.12 -4.93
N PRO A 3 -20.40 -21.81 -4.71
CA PRO A 3 -19.34 -21.09 -5.40
C PRO A 3 -17.98 -21.47 -4.79
N LEU A 4 -17.01 -21.66 -5.68
CA LEU A 4 -15.62 -21.93 -5.38
C LEU A 4 -15.01 -20.70 -4.69
N PHE A 5 -14.44 -20.89 -3.50
CA PHE A 5 -13.61 -19.90 -2.83
C PHE A 5 -12.45 -19.52 -3.74
N GLY A 6 -12.38 -18.24 -4.10
CA GLY A 6 -11.22 -17.67 -4.77
C GLY A 6 -10.02 -17.76 -3.84
N THR A 7 -8.90 -18.25 -4.36
CA THR A 7 -7.59 -18.18 -3.70
C THR A 7 -7.28 -16.73 -3.36
N SER A 8 -7.41 -16.38 -2.07
CA SER A 8 -6.96 -15.11 -1.50
C SER A 8 -5.51 -14.85 -1.89
N CYS A 9 -5.17 -13.59 -2.17
CA CYS A 9 -3.80 -13.18 -2.43
C CYS A 9 -3.01 -13.18 -1.11
N GLY A 10 -2.71 -14.38 -0.59
CA GLY A 10 -1.62 -14.64 0.33
C GLY A 10 -1.55 -13.78 1.60
N ILE A 11 -2.65 -13.59 2.33
CA ILE A 11 -2.57 -13.30 3.77
C ILE A 11 -2.98 -14.56 4.51
N LEU A 12 -2.09 -15.57 4.53
CA LEU A 12 -2.30 -16.77 5.34
C LEU A 12 -1.64 -16.54 6.71
N LEU A 13 -2.44 -16.16 7.72
CA LEU A 13 -1.99 -16.12 9.12
C LEU A 13 -1.55 -17.53 9.55
N MET A 14 -0.23 -17.75 9.60
CA MET A 14 0.38 -18.83 10.35
C MET A 14 1.68 -18.32 10.96
N PHE A 15 1.80 -18.40 12.29
CA PHE A 15 2.97 -18.03 13.07
C PHE A 15 4.26 -18.58 12.43
N ALA A 16 5.17 -17.70 12.02
CA ALA A 16 6.47 -18.07 11.48
C ALA A 16 7.60 -17.40 12.28
N VAL A 17 8.56 -18.24 12.67
CA VAL A 17 9.77 -17.89 13.43
C VAL A 17 10.67 -16.96 12.62
N SER A 18 11.20 -15.94 13.28
CA SER A 18 12.10 -14.91 12.74
C SER A 18 13.39 -15.49 12.16
N GLU A 19 13.69 -15.16 10.90
CA GLU A 19 14.99 -15.39 10.26
C GLU A 19 15.51 -14.11 9.58
N GLY A 20 16.65 -13.61 10.07
CA GLY A 20 17.71 -12.92 9.33
C GLY A 20 17.37 -11.62 8.56
N HIS A 21 17.55 -10.48 9.22
CA HIS A 21 17.58 -9.14 8.61
C HIS A 21 18.65 -9.05 7.51
N ARG A 22 18.23 -9.09 6.23
CA ARG A 22 19.10 -8.86 5.07
C ARG A 22 18.99 -7.40 4.65
N MET A 23 20.14 -6.71 4.57
CA MET A 23 20.25 -5.31 4.14
C MET A 23 19.49 -5.06 2.83
N THR A 24 18.47 -4.20 2.88
CA THR A 24 17.74 -3.73 1.70
C THR A 24 18.66 -2.83 0.88
N SER A 25 18.91 -3.18 -0.39
CA SER A 25 19.67 -2.31 -1.28
C SER A 25 18.85 -1.06 -1.58
N ALA A 26 19.42 0.13 -1.38
CA ALA A 26 18.78 1.42 -1.68
C ALA A 26 18.45 1.64 -3.17
N TRP A 27 18.80 0.69 -4.04
CA TRP A 27 18.59 0.74 -5.48
C TRP A 27 17.54 -0.29 -5.91
N PRO A 28 16.60 0.09 -6.79
CA PRO A 28 15.60 -0.83 -7.30
C PRO A 28 16.23 -1.98 -8.07
N SER A 29 15.76 -3.20 -7.83
CA SER A 29 16.18 -4.35 -8.62
C SER A 29 15.73 -4.17 -10.07
N ARG A 30 16.50 -4.72 -11.02
CA ARG A 30 16.11 -4.68 -12.43
C ARG A 30 14.73 -5.30 -12.67
N LYS A 31 14.39 -6.35 -11.90
CA LYS A 31 13.08 -7.00 -11.91
C LYS A 31 11.94 -6.02 -11.58
N VAL A 32 12.11 -5.21 -10.53
CA VAL A 32 11.11 -4.19 -10.14
C VAL A 32 10.97 -3.15 -11.24
N LEU A 33 12.08 -2.65 -11.80
CA LEU A 33 12.04 -1.65 -12.86
C LEU A 33 11.35 -2.17 -14.13
N ASP A 34 11.66 -3.39 -14.57
CA ASP A 34 11.03 -3.99 -15.76
C ASP A 34 9.53 -4.22 -15.53
N TRP A 35 9.12 -4.63 -14.33
CA TRP A 35 7.72 -4.80 -13.94
C TRP A 35 6.94 -3.47 -13.89
N LEU A 36 7.54 -2.43 -13.32
CA LEU A 36 6.99 -1.08 -13.32
C LEU A 36 6.84 -0.53 -14.75
N ALA A 37 7.87 -0.71 -15.59
CA ALA A 37 7.84 -0.33 -16.99
C ALA A 37 6.73 -1.06 -17.77
N GLY A 38 6.59 -2.38 -17.56
CA GLY A 38 5.50 -3.17 -18.13
C GLY A 38 4.11 -2.74 -17.69
N SER A 39 4.01 -2.04 -16.55
CA SER A 39 2.76 -1.46 -16.02
C SER A 39 2.54 0.00 -16.44
N GLY A 40 3.42 0.57 -17.27
CA GLY A 40 3.30 1.94 -17.78
C GLY A 40 3.97 3.02 -16.93
N TRP A 41 4.80 2.64 -15.96
CA TRP A 41 5.62 3.59 -15.19
C TRP A 41 6.98 3.85 -15.86
N SER A 42 7.53 5.05 -15.69
CA SER A 42 8.90 5.37 -16.09
C SER A 42 9.53 6.34 -15.07
N PRO A 43 10.88 6.38 -14.97
CA PRO A 43 11.56 7.35 -14.11
C PRO A 43 11.15 8.79 -14.47
N GLY A 44 10.81 9.58 -13.44
CA GLY A 44 10.35 10.96 -13.61
C GLY A 44 8.86 11.09 -14.01
N ARG A 45 8.10 9.98 -14.08
CA ARG A 45 6.64 10.04 -14.25
C ARG A 45 6.00 10.89 -13.16
N ASP A 46 5.09 11.74 -13.58
CA ASP A 46 4.26 12.59 -12.72
C ASP A 46 2.89 12.80 -13.39
N ILE A 47 1.80 12.47 -12.71
CA ILE A 47 0.42 12.69 -13.22
C ILE A 47 -0.12 14.12 -12.94
N GLY A 48 0.69 14.97 -12.30
CA GLY A 48 0.44 16.39 -12.08
C GLY A 48 -0.89 16.65 -11.38
N ARG A 49 -1.74 17.50 -11.98
CA ARG A 49 -3.06 17.87 -11.43
C ARG A 49 -3.98 16.68 -11.14
N ALA A 50 -3.80 15.54 -11.82
CA ALA A 50 -4.58 14.36 -11.52
C ALA A 50 -4.23 13.79 -10.13
N ALA A 51 -2.97 13.87 -9.70
CA ALA A 51 -2.59 13.49 -8.34
C ALA A 51 -3.19 14.44 -7.30
N GLU A 52 -3.10 15.76 -7.54
CA GLU A 52 -3.69 16.77 -6.67
C GLU A 52 -5.20 16.54 -6.45
N GLU A 53 -5.92 16.18 -7.51
CA GLU A 53 -7.35 15.88 -7.42
C GLU A 53 -7.62 14.58 -6.66
N LEU A 54 -6.86 13.51 -6.91
CA LEU A 54 -7.00 12.24 -6.17
C LEU A 54 -6.77 12.44 -4.66
N ILE A 55 -5.75 13.21 -4.30
CA ILE A 55 -5.44 13.56 -2.90
C ILE A 55 -6.58 14.37 -2.30
N ARG A 56 -7.03 15.42 -2.99
CA ARG A 56 -8.13 16.29 -2.52
C ARG A 56 -9.41 15.49 -2.28
N VAL A 57 -9.77 14.60 -3.20
CA VAL A 57 -10.94 13.73 -3.05
C VAL A 57 -10.81 12.87 -1.80
N ARG A 58 -9.64 12.27 -1.55
CA ARG A 58 -9.44 11.44 -0.36
C ARG A 58 -9.50 12.23 0.94
N VAL A 59 -8.87 13.42 0.99
CA VAL A 59 -8.95 14.31 2.15
C VAL A 59 -10.40 14.68 2.45
N LYS A 60 -11.15 15.15 1.45
CA LYS A 60 -12.56 15.53 1.62
C LYS A 60 -13.43 14.38 2.11
N ASP A 61 -13.16 13.16 1.63
CA ASP A 61 -13.87 11.98 2.11
C ASP A 61 -13.54 11.68 3.58
N SER A 62 -12.28 11.76 3.99
CA SER A 62 -11.88 11.58 5.39
C SER A 62 -12.51 12.62 6.34
N GLU A 63 -12.63 13.87 5.88
CA GLU A 63 -13.32 14.94 6.61
C GLU A 63 -14.81 14.66 6.76
N ARG A 64 -15.47 14.17 5.70
CA ARG A 64 -16.87 13.72 5.74
C ARG A 64 -17.07 12.62 6.80
N GLN A 65 -16.09 11.75 6.98
CA GLN A 65 -16.12 10.68 7.98
C GLN A 65 -15.84 11.17 9.43
N GLY A 66 -15.46 12.44 9.62
CA GLY A 66 -15.12 13.01 10.93
C GLY A 66 -13.70 12.69 11.40
N ALA A 67 -12.85 12.12 10.53
CA ALA A 67 -11.47 11.77 10.83
C ALA A 67 -10.55 12.29 9.71
N SER A 68 -10.21 13.58 9.75
CA SER A 68 -9.38 14.22 8.72
C SER A 68 -7.99 13.57 8.65
N LEU A 69 -7.65 13.06 7.46
CA LEU A 69 -6.33 12.54 7.11
C LEU A 69 -5.51 13.65 6.45
N VAL A 70 -4.25 13.78 6.87
CA VAL A 70 -3.32 14.78 6.33
C VAL A 70 -2.41 14.11 5.30
N PRO A 71 -2.33 14.61 4.05
CA PRO A 71 -1.38 14.08 3.07
C PRO A 71 0.06 14.33 3.51
N VAL A 72 0.81 13.26 3.78
CA VAL A 72 2.25 13.33 4.06
C VAL A 72 3.04 13.44 2.75
N GLU A 73 4.18 14.13 2.78
CA GLU A 73 5.00 14.42 1.58
C GLU A 73 5.36 13.14 0.81
N ALA A 74 5.72 12.07 1.52
CA ALA A 74 6.05 10.79 0.91
C ALA A 74 4.85 10.21 0.13
N ALA A 75 3.65 10.20 0.72
CA ALA A 75 2.44 9.72 0.05
C ALA A 75 2.07 10.58 -1.16
N VAL A 76 2.20 11.91 -1.07
CA VAL A 76 2.00 12.82 -2.20
C VAL A 76 2.94 12.43 -3.36
N ARG A 77 4.23 12.22 -3.08
CA ARG A 77 5.21 11.74 -4.07
C ARG A 77 4.79 10.42 -4.72
N ILE A 78 4.28 9.47 -3.94
CA ILE A 78 3.81 8.18 -4.45
C ILE A 78 2.59 8.35 -5.37
N VAL A 79 1.61 9.18 -5.00
CA VAL A 79 0.44 9.43 -5.85
C VAL A 79 0.83 10.13 -7.15
N HIS A 80 1.75 11.10 -7.11
CA HIS A 80 2.29 11.73 -8.31
C HIS A 80 2.99 10.72 -9.23
N SER A 81 3.87 9.89 -8.68
CA SER A 81 4.70 8.98 -9.49
C SER A 81 3.95 7.75 -9.99
N TYR A 82 3.11 7.14 -9.15
CA TYR A 82 2.49 5.84 -9.42
C TYR A 82 0.97 5.93 -9.59
N GLY A 83 0.35 7.08 -9.37
CA GLY A 83 -1.10 7.23 -9.45
C GLY A 83 -1.70 6.77 -10.78
N MET A 84 -2.90 6.18 -10.69
CA MET A 84 -3.67 5.58 -11.79
C MET A 84 -3.07 4.31 -12.41
N LEU A 85 -1.93 3.81 -11.89
CA LEU A 85 -1.39 2.53 -12.35
C LEU A 85 -2.14 1.36 -11.70
N ARG A 86 -2.28 0.28 -12.48
CA ARG A 86 -2.62 -1.05 -11.97
C ARG A 86 -1.38 -1.92 -12.04
N LEU A 87 -0.89 -2.32 -10.88
CA LEU A 87 0.32 -3.09 -10.69
C LEU A 87 -0.05 -4.54 -10.40
N ASN A 88 -0.11 -5.38 -11.44
CA ASN A 88 -0.51 -6.79 -11.29
C ASN A 88 0.60 -7.62 -10.66
N GLN A 89 0.24 -8.50 -9.72
CA GLN A 89 1.17 -9.44 -9.12
C GLN A 89 1.54 -10.53 -10.16
N PRO A 90 2.83 -10.80 -10.43
CA PRO A 90 3.23 -11.67 -11.56
C PRO A 90 2.88 -13.17 -11.42
N HIS A 91 2.67 -13.66 -10.20
CA HIS A 91 2.55 -15.06 -9.83
C HIS A 91 1.14 -15.44 -9.30
N THR A 92 0.28 -14.47 -9.04
CA THR A 92 -1.05 -14.66 -8.45
C THR A 92 -2.09 -13.89 -9.27
N PRO A 93 -2.76 -14.54 -10.24
CA PRO A 93 -3.80 -13.91 -11.04
C PRO A 93 -4.91 -13.31 -10.17
N GLY A 94 -5.38 -12.11 -10.55
CA GLY A 94 -6.40 -11.36 -9.81
C GLY A 94 -5.81 -10.41 -8.77
N CYS A 95 -4.64 -10.72 -8.22
CA CYS A 95 -3.95 -9.89 -7.25
C CYS A 95 -3.25 -8.70 -7.92
N ALA A 96 -3.53 -7.50 -7.45
CA ALA A 96 -2.93 -6.28 -7.97
C ALA A 96 -3.01 -5.16 -6.95
N TRP A 97 -2.05 -4.24 -6.98
CA TRP A 97 -2.23 -2.93 -6.39
C TRP A 97 -2.78 -1.96 -7.41
N VAL A 98 -3.86 -1.29 -7.08
CA VAL A 98 -4.42 -0.19 -7.86
C VAL A 98 -4.03 1.10 -7.14
N MET A 99 -3.14 1.87 -7.77
CA MET A 99 -2.56 3.08 -7.20
C MET A 99 -3.54 4.25 -7.34
N LYS A 100 -4.65 4.16 -6.60
CA LYS A 100 -5.72 5.16 -6.57
C LYS A 100 -6.19 5.33 -5.13
N PRO A 101 -5.90 6.46 -4.47
CA PRO A 101 -6.15 6.63 -3.03
C PRO A 101 -7.62 6.91 -2.69
N THR A 102 -8.52 6.95 -3.68
CA THR A 102 -9.92 7.37 -3.50
C THR A 102 -10.87 6.21 -3.18
N ILE A 103 -10.35 4.99 -3.00
CA ILE A 103 -11.16 3.89 -2.47
C ILE A 103 -11.05 3.91 -0.94
N GLY A 104 -12.18 3.66 -0.30
CA GLY A 104 -12.32 3.58 1.14
C GLY A 104 -13.68 2.98 1.51
N TYR A 105 -13.86 2.70 2.80
CA TYR A 105 -15.13 2.32 3.39
C TYR A 105 -15.45 3.26 4.57
N ASP A 106 -16.72 3.41 4.92
CA ASP A 106 -17.10 4.26 6.05
C ASP A 106 -16.40 3.77 7.33
N GLY A 107 -15.65 4.66 7.98
CA GLY A 107 -14.87 4.35 9.19
C GLY A 107 -13.40 4.05 8.91
N ASP A 108 -12.98 3.91 7.65
CA ASP A 108 -11.58 3.63 7.30
C ASP A 108 -10.64 4.75 7.76
N ALA A 109 -11.08 6.01 7.73
CA ALA A 109 -10.26 7.14 8.10
C ALA A 109 -9.92 7.11 9.60
N ALA A 110 -10.87 6.67 10.45
CA ALA A 110 -10.62 6.47 11.87
C ALA A 110 -9.65 5.30 12.10
N ALA A 111 -9.82 4.19 11.38
CA ALA A 111 -8.92 3.03 11.47
C ALA A 111 -7.48 3.35 11.01
N ILE A 112 -7.33 4.16 9.96
CA ILE A 112 -6.02 4.65 9.50
C ILE A 112 -5.35 5.49 10.59
N LYS A 113 -6.09 6.37 11.25
CA LYS A 113 -5.57 7.18 12.36
C LYS A 113 -5.20 6.34 13.57
N GLU A 114 -5.99 5.32 13.89
CA GLU A 114 -5.69 4.39 14.97
C GLU A 114 -4.39 3.63 14.71
N LEU A 115 -4.22 3.09 13.49
CA LEU A 115 -2.99 2.44 13.08
C LEU A 115 -1.79 3.40 13.13
N GLY A 116 -1.96 4.62 12.62
CA GLY A 116 -0.93 5.67 12.66
C GLY A 116 -0.52 6.03 14.09
N ASN A 117 -1.48 6.15 15.00
CA ASN A 117 -1.22 6.40 16.42
C ASN A 117 -0.39 5.27 17.06
N GLY A 118 -0.72 4.01 16.77
CA GLY A 118 0.06 2.86 17.28
C GLY A 118 1.50 2.87 16.77
N LEU A 119 1.70 3.26 15.51
CA LEU A 119 3.02 3.39 14.88
C LEU A 119 3.77 4.67 15.25
N GLY A 120 3.10 5.65 15.87
CA GLY A 120 3.64 6.98 16.15
C GLY A 120 3.92 7.83 14.91
N VAL A 121 3.17 7.60 13.81
CA VAL A 121 3.37 8.25 12.50
C VAL A 121 2.04 8.68 11.88
N GLU A 122 2.07 9.60 10.92
CA GLU A 122 0.90 9.94 10.11
C GLU A 122 0.84 9.02 8.88
N LEU A 123 -0.34 8.50 8.56
CA LEU A 123 -0.56 7.61 7.43
C LEU A 123 -1.49 8.23 6.41
N PHE A 124 -1.15 8.07 5.13
CA PHE A 124 -2.02 8.51 4.04
C PHE A 124 -2.21 7.43 2.96
N PRO A 125 -3.44 7.23 2.46
CA PRO A 125 -3.71 6.28 1.37
C PRO A 125 -3.03 6.66 0.06
N VAL A 126 -2.51 5.65 -0.64
CA VAL A 126 -1.93 5.78 -1.98
C VAL A 126 -2.56 4.83 -3.00
N GLY A 127 -3.30 3.83 -2.54
CA GLY A 127 -3.93 2.82 -3.38
C GLY A 127 -4.68 1.77 -2.57
N TYR A 128 -5.02 0.66 -3.23
CA TYR A 128 -5.64 -0.50 -2.60
C TYR A 128 -5.21 -1.80 -3.29
N GLU A 129 -5.27 -2.91 -2.55
CA GLU A 129 -5.14 -4.27 -3.07
C GLU A 129 -6.49 -4.72 -3.66
N ALA A 130 -6.47 -5.23 -4.90
CA ALA A 130 -7.68 -5.42 -5.71
C ALA A 130 -8.51 -6.66 -5.36
N SER A 131 -7.96 -7.63 -4.62
CA SER A 131 -8.64 -8.89 -4.28
C SER A 131 -9.60 -8.71 -3.12
N GLU A 132 -9.15 -8.05 -2.05
CA GLU A 132 -9.90 -7.90 -0.78
C GLU A 132 -10.10 -6.43 -0.37
N TYR A 133 -9.67 -5.47 -1.22
CA TYR A 133 -9.83 -4.03 -1.00
C TYR A 133 -9.10 -3.50 0.25
N GLY A 134 -8.01 -4.16 0.67
CA GLY A 134 -7.10 -3.60 1.67
C GLY A 134 -6.49 -2.28 1.18
N ILE A 135 -6.41 -1.28 2.05
CA ILE A 135 -5.94 0.06 1.70
C ILE A 135 -4.43 0.12 1.83
N VAL A 136 -3.73 0.51 0.76
CA VAL A 136 -2.28 0.72 0.78
C VAL A 136 -2.00 2.12 1.30
N LEU A 137 -1.23 2.20 2.38
CA LEU A 137 -0.90 3.41 3.13
C LEU A 137 0.60 3.69 3.08
N VAL A 138 0.96 4.96 3.18
CA VAL A 138 2.36 5.41 3.28
C VAL A 138 2.50 6.38 4.45
N ASP A 139 3.57 6.22 5.23
CA ASP A 139 3.90 7.14 6.34
C ASP A 139 4.82 8.29 5.92
N GLU A 140 5.12 9.24 6.82
CA GLU A 140 6.03 10.35 6.52
C GLU A 140 7.47 9.92 6.21
N ARG A 141 7.87 8.71 6.60
CA ARG A 141 9.20 8.13 6.32
C ARG A 141 9.24 7.43 4.96
N GLY A 142 8.09 7.26 4.31
CA GLY A 142 7.95 6.56 3.03
C GLY A 142 7.78 5.05 3.16
N ARG A 143 7.57 4.53 4.37
CA ARG A 143 7.28 3.11 4.61
C ARG A 143 5.86 2.79 4.13
N PHE A 144 5.66 1.60 3.59
CA PHE A 144 4.37 1.15 3.07
C PHE A 144 3.70 0.21 4.06
N PHE A 145 2.38 0.36 4.19
CA PHE A 145 1.54 -0.48 5.02
C PHE A 145 0.27 -0.88 4.26
N LEU A 146 -0.35 -1.99 4.67
CA LEU A 146 -1.69 -2.39 4.24
C LEU A 146 -2.61 -2.34 5.44
N LEU A 147 -3.71 -1.59 5.35
CA LEU A 147 -4.82 -1.72 6.27
C LEU A 147 -5.84 -2.70 5.67
N HIS A 148 -6.07 -3.79 6.37
CA HIS A 148 -7.00 -4.85 5.98
C HIS A 148 -7.99 -5.13 7.11
N HIS A 149 -9.11 -5.77 6.80
CA HIS A 149 -10.11 -6.09 7.82
C HIS A 149 -9.61 -7.09 8.89
N THR A 150 -8.48 -7.76 8.64
CA THR A 150 -7.79 -8.65 9.58
C THR A 150 -6.68 -7.97 10.39
N GLY A 151 -6.31 -6.72 10.07
CA GLY A 151 -5.23 -6.00 10.75
C GLY A 151 -4.42 -5.09 9.83
N GLY A 152 -3.39 -4.45 10.40
CA GLY A 152 -2.39 -3.69 9.68
C GLY A 152 -1.16 -4.54 9.36
N TYR A 153 -0.59 -4.39 8.17
CA TYR A 153 0.59 -5.16 7.74
C TYR A 153 1.69 -4.25 7.19
N PHE A 154 2.94 -4.55 7.51
CA PHE A 154 4.10 -3.84 6.99
C PHE A 154 4.50 -4.36 5.60
N LEU A 155 4.47 -3.50 4.59
CA LEU A 155 4.72 -3.88 3.21
C LEU A 155 6.15 -3.61 2.75
N GLY A 156 6.86 -2.65 3.33
CA GLY A 156 8.25 -2.35 2.97
C GLY A 156 8.75 -0.99 3.47
N GLU A 157 10.06 -0.81 3.51
CA GLU A 157 10.71 0.40 4.03
C GLU A 157 10.63 1.60 3.07
N ASN A 158 10.35 1.35 1.79
CA ASN A 158 10.17 2.33 0.73
C ASN A 158 9.38 1.70 -0.42
N ASP A 159 9.10 2.47 -1.47
CA ASP A 159 8.36 2.03 -2.65
C ASP A 159 9.01 0.83 -3.34
N PHE A 160 10.32 0.86 -3.59
CA PHE A 160 11.00 -0.24 -4.25
C PHE A 160 11.09 -1.52 -3.41
N ASP A 161 11.31 -1.42 -2.09
CA ASP A 161 11.23 -2.57 -1.19
C ASP A 161 9.81 -3.16 -1.16
N ALA A 162 8.79 -2.30 -1.06
CA ALA A 162 7.39 -2.72 -1.06
C ALA A 162 7.01 -3.43 -2.38
N PHE A 163 7.43 -2.90 -3.53
CA PHE A 163 7.20 -3.56 -4.82
C PHE A 163 7.97 -4.86 -4.98
N ASP A 164 9.22 -4.92 -4.52
CA ASP A 164 10.02 -6.14 -4.59
C ASP A 164 9.38 -7.26 -3.75
N ARG A 165 8.91 -6.94 -2.55
CA ARG A 165 8.14 -7.86 -1.68
C ARG A 165 6.82 -8.27 -2.31
N PHE A 166 6.06 -7.33 -2.88
CA PHE A 166 4.81 -7.63 -3.58
C PHE A 166 5.02 -8.60 -4.76
N ILE A 167 6.05 -8.35 -5.57
CA ILE A 167 6.43 -9.21 -6.70
C ILE A 167 6.87 -10.60 -6.22
N ARG A 168 7.65 -10.69 -5.13
CA ARG A 168 8.05 -11.98 -4.55
C ARG A 168 6.84 -12.73 -3.99
N GLY A 169 5.84 -12.00 -3.52
CA GLY A 169 4.75 -12.54 -2.70
C GLY A 169 5.25 -12.99 -1.33
N GLY A 170 4.36 -13.63 -0.57
CA GLY A 170 4.64 -14.09 0.79
C GLY A 170 3.94 -13.25 1.86
N LEU A 171 4.17 -13.63 3.10
CA LEU A 171 3.52 -13.00 4.26
C LEU A 171 4.16 -11.66 4.58
N ALA A 172 3.33 -10.66 4.83
CA ALA A 172 3.74 -9.39 5.39
C ALA A 172 3.74 -9.48 6.92
N PRO A 173 4.77 -8.95 7.62
CA PRO A 173 4.76 -8.82 9.08
C PRO A 173 3.58 -7.98 9.55
N ASP A 174 3.10 -8.23 10.76
CA ASP A 174 2.08 -7.40 11.38
C ASP A 174 2.66 -6.00 11.63
N ALA A 175 1.87 -4.96 11.35
CA ALA A 175 2.29 -3.58 11.59
C ALA A 175 2.46 -3.30 13.09
N GLU A 176 1.77 -4.07 13.95
CA GLU A 176 1.86 -3.99 15.41
C GLU A 176 3.27 -4.28 15.94
N ASP A 177 4.06 -5.08 15.20
CA ASP A 177 5.48 -5.34 15.52
C ASP A 177 6.35 -4.06 15.46
N TYR A 178 5.81 -2.96 14.90
CA TYR A 178 6.48 -1.67 14.73
C TYR A 178 5.85 -0.55 15.58
N PHE A 179 4.95 -0.88 16.51
CA PHE A 179 4.34 0.12 17.40
C PHE A 179 5.37 0.70 18.38
N VAL A 180 5.10 1.91 18.90
CA VAL A 180 6.00 2.69 19.77
C VAL A 180 5.43 2.98 21.15
#